data_AF-A0A1L3ZWY7-F1
#
_entry.id   AF-A0A1L3ZWY7-F1
#
_cell.length_a   1.000
_cell.length_b   1.000
_cell.length_c   1.000
_cell.angle_alpha   90.00
_cell.angle_beta   90.00
_cell.angle_gamma   90.00
#
_symmetry.space_group_name_H-M   'P 1'
#
loop_
_entity.id
_entity.type
_entity.pdbx_description
1 polymer ?
#
loop_
_entity_poly.entity_id
_entity_poly.type
_entity_poly.pdbx_seq_one_letter_code
_entity_poly.pdbx_strand_id
1 'polypeptide(L)' 'MTNDDTALSLMKMALAQLDRRGRGATATAVHLQAAIDAATGAGPMQPGELLDDEEAFPFEPLASRQ' A
#
# COMPACT_ATOMS: atom_id res chain seq x y z
N MET A 1 2.53 -1.78 -23.02
CA MET A 1 3.42 -1.33 -21.94
C MET A 1 3.86 0.08 -22.29
N THR A 2 3.27 1.07 -21.64
CA THR A 2 3.59 2.49 -21.83
C THR A 2 4.81 2.87 -20.98
N ASN A 3 5.37 4.07 -21.21
CA ASN A 3 6.42 4.60 -20.33
C ASN A 3 5.93 4.75 -18.88
N ASP A 4 4.63 5.05 -18.70
CA ASP A 4 4.02 5.21 -17.38
C ASP A 4 3.94 3.87 -16.62
N ASP A 5 3.63 2.76 -17.32
CA ASP A 5 3.68 1.41 -16.74
C ASP A 5 5.09 1.09 -16.22
N THR A 6 6.11 1.47 -16.99
CA THR A 6 7.52 1.23 -16.64
C THR A 6 7.94 2.08 -15.44
N ALA A 7 7.56 3.35 -15.41
CA ALA A 7 7.83 4.25 -14.29
C ALA A 7 7.20 3.72 -12.99
N LEU A 8 5.94 3.27 -13.05
CA LEU A 8 5.24 2.69 -11.90
C LEU A 8 5.91 1.42 -11.40
N SER A 9 6.33 0.52 -12.30
CA SER A 9 7.10 -0.68 -11.94
C SER A 9 8.42 -0.34 -11.23
N LEU A 10 9.16 0.66 -11.73
CA LEU A 10 10.41 1.11 -11.11
C LEU A 10 10.19 1.70 -9.71
N MET A 11 9.13 2.49 -9.52
CA MET A 11 8.77 3.05 -8.21
C MET A 11 8.48 1.95 -7.19
N LYS A 12 7.67 0.95 -7.56
CA LYS A 12 7.36 -0.22 -6.71
C LYS A 12 8.62 -1.00 -6.33
N MET A 13 9.53 -1.21 -7.27
CA MET A 13 10.81 -1.88 -7.00
C MET A 13 11.73 -1.06 -6.08
N ALA A 14 11.79 0.26 -6.25
CA ALA A 14 12.59 1.14 -5.41
C ALA A 14 12.07 1.14 -3.96
N LEU A 15 10.74 1.15 -3.76
CA LEU A 15 10.14 1.06 -2.44
C LEU A 15 10.47 -0.26 -1.75
N ALA A 16 10.36 -1.38 -2.46
CA ALA A 16 10.74 -2.70 -1.94
C ALA A 16 12.22 -2.77 -1.52
N GLN A 17 13.11 -2.06 -2.22
CA GLN A 17 14.53 -1.99 -1.83
C GLN A 17 14.75 -1.13 -0.58
N LEU A 18 14.00 -0.05 -0.42
CA LEU A 18 14.04 0.79 0.79
C LEU A 18 13.56 -0.02 2.00
N ASP A 19 12.47 -0.76 1.86
CA ASP A 19 11.91 -1.58 2.92
C ASP A 19 12.88 -2.68 3.37
N ARG A 20 13.46 -3.43 2.42
CA ARG A 20 14.50 -4.45 2.72
C ARG A 20 15.72 -3.91 3.45
N ARG A 21 16.03 -2.62 3.30
CA ARG A 21 17.15 -1.95 3.98
C ARG A 21 16.75 -1.34 5.33
N GLY A 22 15.53 -1.56 5.80
CA GLY A 22 14.99 -0.95 7.03
C GLY A 22 14.75 0.56 6.89
N ARG A 23 14.55 1.06 5.65
CA ARG A 23 14.35 2.49 5.32
C ARG A 23 12.92 2.77 4.85
N GLY A 24 11.99 1.85 5.08
CA GLY A 24 10.57 1.98 4.72
C GLY A 24 9.85 3.16 5.39
N ALA A 25 10.34 3.64 6.53
CA ALA A 25 9.78 4.80 7.25
C ALA A 25 10.53 6.13 6.97
N THR A 26 11.31 6.20 5.89
CA THR A 26 12.01 7.45 5.53
C THR A 26 11.13 8.37 4.69
N ALA A 27 11.41 9.68 4.72
CA ALA A 27 10.72 10.65 3.87
C ALA A 27 10.74 10.26 2.38
N THR A 28 11.85 9.68 1.91
CA THR A 28 11.95 9.15 0.54
C THR A 28 10.93 8.03 0.26
N ALA A 29 10.79 7.07 1.18
CA ALA A 29 9.81 5.99 1.05
C ALA A 29 8.38 6.50 1.08
N VAL A 30 8.09 7.47 1.97
CA VAL A 30 6.77 8.12 2.08
C VAL A 30 6.40 8.86 0.79
N HIS A 31 7.30 9.69 0.26
CA HIS A 31 7.05 10.41 -1.00
C HIS A 31 6.91 9.45 -2.20
N LEU A 32 7.67 8.36 -2.20
CA LEU A 32 7.59 7.35 -3.25
C LEU A 32 6.26 6.59 -3.22
N GLN A 33 5.76 6.24 -2.03
CA GLN A 33 4.43 5.65 -1.87
C GLN A 33 3.34 6.62 -2.33
N ALA A 34 3.41 7.89 -1.93
CA ALA A 34 2.45 8.90 -2.37
C ALA A 34 2.42 9.09 -3.91
N ALA A 35 3.56 8.97 -4.58
CA ALA A 35 3.63 9.01 -6.04
C ALA A 35 2.99 7.78 -6.70
N ILE A 36 3.16 6.59 -6.11
CA ILE A 36 2.49 5.36 -6.55
C ILE A 36 0.98 5.50 -6.38
N ASP A 37 0.54 5.96 -5.21
CA ASP A 37 -0.86 6.14 -4.87
C ASP A 37 -1.56 7.09 -5.86
N ALA A 38 -0.94 8.24 -6.13
CA ALA A 38 -1.42 9.19 -7.12
C ALA A 38 -1.49 8.58 -8.54
N ALA A 39 -0.51 7.77 -8.93
CA ALA A 39 -0.46 7.13 -10.25
C ALA A 39 -1.49 6.00 -10.41
N THR A 40 -1.84 5.31 -9.32
CA THR A 40 -2.84 4.22 -9.33
C THR A 40 -4.25 4.72 -9.00
N GLY A 41 -4.43 6.01 -8.72
CA GLY A 41 -5.69 6.57 -8.24
C GLY A 41 -6.07 6.09 -6.84
N ALA A 42 -5.12 5.55 -6.07
CA ALA A 42 -5.33 5.22 -4.67
C ALA A 42 -5.24 6.54 -3.89
N GLY A 43 -6.38 7.02 -3.40
CA GLY A 43 -6.44 8.19 -2.54
C GLY A 43 -6.44 7.79 -1.07
N PRO A 44 -6.20 8.75 -0.15
CA PRO A 44 -6.60 8.55 1.23
C PRO A 44 -8.10 8.22 1.26
N MET A 45 -8.43 7.16 1.99
CA MET A 45 -9.80 6.71 2.13
C MET A 45 -10.68 7.85 2.64
N GLN A 46 -11.79 8.12 1.96
CA GLN A 46 -12.70 9.19 2.34
C GLN A 46 -13.60 8.73 3.49
N PRO A 47 -14.05 9.64 4.39
CA PRO A 47 -15.01 9.29 5.41
C PRO A 47 -16.29 8.69 4.81
N GLY A 48 -16.62 7.45 5.18
CA GLY A 48 -17.80 6.74 4.68
C GLY A 48 -17.59 5.98 3.36
N GLU A 49 -16.37 5.94 2.83
CA GLU A 49 -16.02 5.00 1.76
C GLU A 49 -16.20 3.55 2.26
N LEU A 50 -16.92 2.73 1.51
CA LEU A 50 -17.05 1.30 1.83
C LEU A 50 -15.71 0.63 1.51
N LEU A 51 -15.18 -0.13 2.48
CA LEU A 51 -14.12 -1.10 2.18
C LEU A 51 -14.74 -2.17 1.28
N ASP A 52 -14.13 -2.45 0.14
CA ASP A 52 -14.47 -3.66 -0.61
C ASP A 52 -14.14 -4.86 0.30
N ASP A 53 -15.17 -5.57 0.76
CA ASP A 53 -15.12 -6.69 1.70
C ASP A 53 -14.46 -7.96 1.08
N GLU A 54 -13.48 -7.82 0.19
CA GLU A 54 -12.79 -8.92 -0.50
C GLU A 54 -11.73 -9.61 0.39
N GLU A 55 -11.84 -9.48 1.71
CA GLU A 55 -11.17 -10.34 2.70
C GLU A 55 -11.82 -10.11 4.07
N ALA A 56 -13.08 -10.51 4.23
CA ALA A 56 -13.69 -10.65 5.54
C ALA A 56 -12.88 -11.67 6.37
N PHE A 57 -11.81 -11.22 7.03
CA PHE A 57 -11.12 -11.99 8.05
C PHE A 57 -12.16 -12.37 9.10
N PRO A 58 -12.46 -13.67 9.31
CA PRO A 58 -13.33 -14.04 10.42
C PRO A 58 -12.62 -13.62 11.70
N PHE A 59 -13.11 -12.56 12.34
CA PHE A 59 -12.69 -12.20 13.68
C PHE A 59 -13.18 -13.33 14.60
N GLU A 60 -12.32 -14.31 14.88
CA GLU A 60 -12.58 -15.26 15.95
C GLU A 60 -12.49 -14.50 17.29
N PRO A 61 -13.58 -14.44 18.07
CA PRO A 61 -13.53 -13.83 19.39
C PRO A 61 -12.55 -14.63 20.27
N LEU A 62 -11.63 -13.93 20.94
CA LEU A 62 -10.67 -14.51 21.89
C LEU A 62 -11.32 -15.31 23.06
N ALA A 63 -12.65 -15.33 23.16
CA ALA A 63 -13.41 -15.97 24.22
C ALA A 63 -13.55 -17.51 24.10
N SER A 64 -13.10 -18.12 22.99
CA SER A 64 -13.26 -19.59 22.78
C SER A 64 -12.00 -20.41 23.04
N ARG A 65 -10.92 -19.81 23.57
CA ARG A 65 -9.76 -20.58 24.07
C ARG A 65 -9.96 -20.90 25.56
N GLN A 66 -10.69 -21.97 25.84
CA GLN A 66 -10.62 -22.70 27.12
C GLN A 66 -9.97 -24.04 26.91
#